data_AF-A0A850JI05-F1
#
_entry.id   AF-A0A850JI05-F1
#
_cell.length_a   1.000
_cell.length_b   1.000
_cell.length_c   1.000
_cell.angle_alpha   90.00
_cell.angle_beta   90.00
_cell.angle_gamma   90.00
#
_symmetry.space_group_name_H-M   'P 1'
#
loop_
_entity.id
_entity.type
_entity.pdbx_description
1 polymer ?
#
loop_
_entity_poly.entity_id
_entity_poly.type
_entity_poly.pdbx_seq_one_letter_code
_entity_poly.pdbx_strand_id
1 'polypeptide(L)'
;MFAGGETCWWLPFDDDPARWLVALDGHGAQQLNLTTTEFLGEWLDGLLDLPVLALPPVARERTLVPAGHPVGPTPPAEGGTRDPLAQLQTIVGPGTPGTYDWKAIERQLGVPRLPADYKRLYETYCYGHWIVFNGFFIEHPDDLASRHTSHAELLLEMARPKPEWGLDGKPRPVVHPEPGGLLYCGSTEGRDWLLWDTGDPDPDRWTVRTDHGEEAEGGGTITEFLVAELTGVGPGLTASELGDPKTWAWPFWGPRLPRSYPRRRRAPS
;
A
#
# COMPACT_ATOMS: atom_id res chain seq x y z
N MET A 1 -22.51 8.48 5.80
CA MET A 1 -22.06 9.46 4.80
C MET A 1 -21.16 10.46 5.52
N PHE A 2 -19.95 10.64 5.03
CA PHE A 2 -18.95 11.56 5.57
C PHE A 2 -19.16 12.96 4.98
N ALA A 3 -18.46 13.96 5.55
CA ALA A 3 -18.61 15.36 5.15
C ALA A 3 -18.13 15.64 3.71
N GLY A 4 -17.24 14.81 3.16
CA GLY A 4 -16.76 14.90 1.77
C GLY A 4 -17.66 14.17 0.76
N GLY A 5 -18.78 13.58 1.18
CA GLY A 5 -19.68 12.81 0.33
C GLY A 5 -19.35 11.31 0.26
N GLU A 6 -18.28 10.88 0.91
CA GLU A 6 -17.89 9.47 0.99
C GLU A 6 -18.92 8.66 1.78
N THR A 7 -19.03 7.38 1.47
CA THR A 7 -20.01 6.48 2.06
C THR A 7 -19.34 5.34 2.82
N CYS A 8 -20.01 4.88 3.88
CA CYS A 8 -19.59 3.77 4.72
C CYS A 8 -20.72 2.76 4.70
N TRP A 9 -20.38 1.52 4.38
CA TRP A 9 -21.30 0.41 4.20
C TRP A 9 -20.90 -0.74 5.11
N TRP A 10 -21.90 -1.54 5.49
CA TRP A 10 -21.67 -2.82 6.14
C TRP A 10 -21.78 -3.93 5.09
N LEU A 11 -20.85 -4.87 5.14
CA LEU A 11 -20.83 -6.02 4.23
C LEU A 11 -21.33 -7.27 4.96
N PRO A 12 -22.52 -7.78 4.61
CA PRO A 12 -23.12 -8.93 5.26
C PRO A 12 -22.56 -10.24 4.69
N PHE A 13 -21.35 -10.62 5.08
CA PHE A 13 -20.73 -11.91 4.68
C PHE A 13 -20.98 -13.05 5.68
N ASP A 14 -21.61 -12.75 6.82
CA ASP A 14 -21.95 -13.68 7.90
C ASP A 14 -23.38 -13.40 8.39
N ASP A 15 -24.05 -14.44 8.89
CA ASP A 15 -25.41 -14.34 9.43
C ASP A 15 -25.46 -13.51 10.73
N ASP A 16 -24.33 -13.38 11.45
CA ASP A 16 -24.19 -12.51 12.62
C ASP A 16 -23.80 -11.07 12.21
N PRO A 17 -24.69 -10.07 12.39
CA PRO A 17 -24.40 -8.67 12.10
C PRO A 17 -23.21 -8.09 12.87
N ALA A 18 -22.86 -8.68 14.02
CA ALA A 18 -21.68 -8.27 14.79
C ALA A 18 -20.37 -8.58 14.04
N ARG A 19 -20.42 -9.52 13.10
CA ARG A 19 -19.26 -9.92 12.30
C ARG A 19 -19.13 -9.12 11.01
N TRP A 20 -20.15 -8.41 10.56
CA TRP A 20 -20.15 -7.66 9.30
C TRP A 20 -18.95 -6.71 9.20
N LEU A 21 -18.28 -6.75 8.06
CA LEU A 21 -17.12 -5.91 7.78
C LEU A 21 -17.55 -4.53 7.29
N VAL A 22 -16.61 -3.59 7.33
CA VAL A 22 -16.81 -2.22 6.87
C VAL A 22 -16.22 -2.04 5.47
N ALA A 23 -16.99 -1.45 4.58
CA ALA A 23 -16.54 -0.96 3.28
C ALA A 23 -16.75 0.55 3.17
N LEU A 24 -15.85 1.21 2.48
CA LEU A 24 -15.80 2.64 2.28
C LEU A 24 -15.68 2.91 0.78
N ASP A 25 -16.42 3.91 0.33
CA ASP A 25 -16.45 4.36 -1.06
C ASP A 25 -16.37 5.89 -1.12
N GLY A 26 -15.40 6.40 -1.88
CA GLY A 26 -15.03 7.81 -1.92
C GLY A 26 -13.98 8.07 -3.00
N HIS A 27 -12.77 8.48 -2.60
CA HIS A 27 -11.61 8.57 -3.50
C HIS A 27 -11.01 7.18 -3.74
N GLY A 28 -11.77 6.31 -4.40
CA GLY A 28 -11.50 4.88 -4.49
C GLY A 28 -12.38 4.07 -3.54
N ALA A 29 -12.10 2.77 -3.45
CA ALA A 29 -12.85 1.83 -2.63
C ALA A 29 -11.91 1.10 -1.68
N GLN A 30 -12.33 0.91 -0.43
CA GLN A 30 -11.56 0.20 0.58
C GLN A 30 -12.50 -0.61 1.46
N GLN A 31 -12.23 -1.90 1.63
CA GLN A 31 -12.80 -2.64 2.74
C GLN A 31 -11.77 -2.89 3.83
N LEU A 32 -12.26 -2.85 5.05
CA LEU A 32 -11.50 -3.07 6.26
C LEU A 32 -11.85 -4.44 6.83
N ASN A 33 -10.83 -5.18 7.24
CA ASN A 33 -11.01 -6.39 8.06
C ASN A 33 -11.29 -6.02 9.53
N LEU A 34 -12.29 -5.16 9.73
CA LEU A 34 -12.78 -4.67 11.01
C LEU A 34 -14.29 -4.88 11.06
N THR A 35 -14.77 -5.38 12.19
CA THR A 35 -16.19 -5.30 12.51
C THR A 35 -16.63 -3.85 12.70
N THR A 36 -17.93 -3.59 12.62
CA THR A 36 -18.50 -2.24 12.88
C THR A 36 -18.01 -1.63 14.20
N THR A 37 -17.95 -2.43 15.27
CA THR A 37 -17.55 -1.93 16.60
C THR A 37 -16.06 -1.60 16.65
N GLU A 38 -15.22 -2.44 16.05
CA GLU A 38 -13.78 -2.19 15.98
C GLU A 38 -13.48 -0.98 15.11
N PHE A 39 -14.13 -0.85 13.95
CA PHE A 39 -14.03 0.32 13.08
C PHE A 39 -14.36 1.61 13.84
N LEU A 40 -15.51 1.67 14.51
CA LEU A 40 -15.89 2.87 15.26
C LEU A 40 -14.90 3.17 16.39
N GLY A 41 -14.42 2.14 17.10
CA GLY A 41 -13.41 2.30 18.13
C GLY A 41 -12.11 2.89 17.59
N GLU A 42 -11.50 2.23 16.59
CA GLU A 42 -10.23 2.64 15.99
C GLU A 42 -10.35 3.99 15.26
N TRP A 43 -11.47 4.24 14.56
CA TRP A 43 -11.73 5.53 13.89
C TRP A 43 -11.84 6.68 14.88
N LEU A 44 -12.63 6.52 15.95
CA LEU A 44 -12.80 7.55 16.97
C LEU A 44 -11.53 7.79 17.80
N ASP A 45 -10.63 6.81 17.88
CA ASP A 45 -9.32 6.95 18.52
C ASP A 45 -8.25 7.53 17.57
N GLY A 46 -8.60 7.81 16.30
CA GLY A 46 -7.69 8.36 15.30
C GLY A 46 -6.61 7.36 14.85
N LEU A 47 -6.88 6.06 14.96
CA LEU A 47 -5.93 4.97 14.68
C LEU A 47 -5.98 4.47 13.23
N LEU A 48 -6.94 4.94 12.43
CA LEU A 48 -7.13 4.51 11.04
C LEU A 48 -6.76 5.65 10.09
N ASP A 49 -5.76 5.44 9.24
CA ASP A 49 -5.50 6.33 8.11
C ASP A 49 -6.19 5.75 6.86
N LEU A 50 -7.34 6.33 6.51
CA LEU A 50 -8.23 5.83 5.47
C LEU A 50 -7.99 6.58 4.16
N PRO A 51 -7.19 6.04 3.22
CA PRO A 51 -6.89 6.67 1.93
C PRO A 51 -8.12 7.13 1.14
N VAL A 52 -9.22 6.37 1.23
CA VAL A 52 -10.44 6.64 0.44
C VAL A 52 -11.26 7.82 0.93
N LEU A 53 -10.97 8.34 2.12
CA LEU A 53 -11.61 9.55 2.63
C LEU A 53 -10.82 10.78 2.17
N ALA A 54 -11.43 11.96 2.11
CA ALA A 54 -10.77 13.20 1.72
C ALA A 54 -9.94 13.82 2.85
N LEU A 55 -10.34 13.57 4.11
CA LEU A 55 -9.67 14.14 5.28
C LEU A 55 -8.73 13.12 5.94
N PRO A 56 -7.52 13.52 6.35
CA PRO A 56 -6.64 12.67 7.16
C PRO A 56 -7.29 12.40 8.52
N PRO A 57 -6.88 11.31 9.21
CA PRO A 57 -7.33 11.07 10.57
C PRO A 57 -6.92 12.22 11.48
N VAL A 58 -7.89 12.76 12.21
CA VAL A 58 -7.63 13.70 13.30
C VAL A 58 -7.94 12.97 14.59
N ALA A 59 -6.92 12.77 15.43
CA ALA A 59 -7.13 12.31 16.79
C ALA A 59 -8.03 13.33 17.50
N ARG A 60 -9.29 12.98 17.75
CA ARG A 60 -10.26 13.85 18.39
C ARG A 60 -10.40 13.45 19.84
N GLU A 61 -10.29 14.43 20.74
CA GLU A 61 -10.61 14.22 22.14
C GLU A 61 -12.09 13.82 22.26
N ARG A 62 -12.35 12.65 22.83
CA ARG A 62 -13.71 12.12 22.99
C ARG A 62 -14.46 12.94 24.03
N THR A 63 -15.31 13.85 23.56
CA THR A 63 -16.24 14.56 24.43
C THR A 63 -17.60 13.86 24.38
N LEU A 64 -17.97 13.18 25.46
CA LEU A 64 -19.31 12.64 25.61
C LEU A 64 -20.25 13.77 26.01
N VAL A 65 -21.15 14.14 25.12
CA VAL A 65 -22.19 15.13 25.37
C VAL A 65 -23.49 14.39 25.70
N PRO A 66 -24.16 14.70 26.83
CA PRO A 66 -25.45 14.09 27.15
C PRO A 66 -26.48 14.28 26.03
N ALA A 67 -27.33 13.28 25.82
CA ALA A 67 -28.41 13.37 24.84
C ALA A 67 -29.25 14.64 25.07
N GLY A 68 -29.46 15.43 24.01
CA GLY A 68 -30.21 16.70 24.06
C GLY A 68 -29.37 17.95 24.37
N HIS A 69 -28.07 17.83 24.64
CA HIS A 69 -27.19 18.99 24.75
C HIS A 69 -26.58 19.37 23.38
N PRO A 70 -26.53 20.67 23.04
CA PRO A 70 -25.94 21.12 21.79
C PRO A 70 -24.43 20.83 21.76
N VAL A 71 -23.97 20.19 20.69
CA VAL A 71 -22.55 19.98 20.41
C VAL A 71 -21.98 21.29 19.85
N GLY A 72 -20.92 21.80 20.47
CA GLY A 72 -20.23 23.01 19.99
C GLY A 72 -19.64 22.80 18.59
N PRO A 73 -19.32 23.88 17.85
CA PRO A 73 -18.74 23.77 16.52
C PRO A 73 -17.41 23.00 16.58
N THR A 74 -17.31 21.95 15.76
CA THR A 74 -16.08 21.18 15.59
C THR A 74 -15.00 22.10 15.01
N PRO A 75 -13.81 22.23 15.66
CA PRO A 75 -12.72 22.98 15.06
C PRO A 75 -12.35 22.36 13.71
N PRO A 76 -11.91 23.18 12.73
CA PRO A 76 -11.47 22.68 11.44
C PRO A 76 -10.35 21.66 11.66
N ALA A 77 -10.48 20.51 11.01
CA ALA A 77 -9.43 19.51 10.94
C ALA A 77 -8.24 20.13 10.20
N GLU A 78 -7.11 20.30 10.88
CA GLU A 78 -5.86 20.67 10.21
C GLU A 78 -5.38 19.47 9.39
N GLY A 79 -5.30 19.63 8.07
CA GLY A 79 -4.91 18.57 7.15
C GLY A 79 -3.42 18.25 7.31
N GLY A 80 -3.11 17.15 8.01
CA GLY A 80 -1.76 16.56 8.00
C GLY A 80 -1.49 15.80 6.69
N THR A 81 -0.21 15.68 6.34
CA THR A 81 0.24 14.76 5.28
C THR A 81 -0.01 13.32 5.71
N ARG A 82 -0.60 12.50 4.84
CA ARG A 82 -0.83 11.07 5.10
C ARG A 82 0.48 10.28 5.04
N ASP A 83 0.59 9.23 5.85
CA ASP A 83 1.72 8.30 5.81
C ASP A 83 1.29 7.04 5.05
N PRO A 84 1.81 6.80 3.83
CA PRO A 84 1.42 5.66 2.99
C PRO A 84 1.55 4.31 3.70
N LEU A 85 2.54 4.15 4.59
CA LEU A 85 2.69 2.92 5.36
C LEU A 85 1.59 2.75 6.42
N ALA A 86 1.14 3.83 7.06
CA ALA A 86 0.02 3.79 7.99
C ALA A 86 -1.29 3.47 7.27
N GLN A 87 -1.45 3.97 6.04
CA GLN A 87 -2.56 3.61 5.16
C GLN A 87 -2.53 2.12 4.82
N LEU A 88 -1.38 1.57 4.44
CA LEU A 88 -1.23 0.12 4.22
C LEU A 88 -1.60 -0.68 5.47
N GLN A 89 -1.14 -0.28 6.66
CA GLN A 89 -1.51 -0.94 7.92
C GLN A 89 -3.01 -0.92 8.21
N THR A 90 -3.70 0.12 7.72
CA THR A 90 -5.16 0.21 7.79
C THR A 90 -5.83 -0.73 6.79
N ILE A 91 -5.31 -0.82 5.56
CA ILE A 91 -5.83 -1.69 4.49
C ILE A 91 -5.58 -3.17 4.81
N VAL A 92 -4.32 -3.58 4.95
CA VAL A 92 -3.91 -4.99 5.02
C VAL A 92 -3.73 -5.50 6.45
N GLY A 93 -3.69 -4.61 7.43
CA GLY A 93 -3.46 -4.95 8.83
C GLY A 93 -2.02 -4.83 9.29
N PRO A 94 -1.75 -5.11 10.58
CA PRO A 94 -0.39 -5.03 11.12
C PRO A 94 0.50 -6.10 10.51
N GLY A 95 1.77 -5.74 10.27
CA GLY A 95 2.79 -6.68 9.84
C GLY A 95 3.55 -7.33 11.01
N THR A 96 4.45 -8.24 10.68
CA THR A 96 5.46 -8.77 11.61
C THR A 96 6.78 -8.08 11.31
N PRO A 97 7.43 -7.39 12.26
CA PRO A 97 8.64 -6.64 11.95
C PRO A 97 9.81 -7.51 11.50
N GLY A 98 10.58 -7.00 10.54
CA GLY A 98 11.83 -7.61 10.02
C GLY A 98 13.07 -6.82 10.44
N THR A 99 14.24 -7.45 10.32
CA THR A 99 15.53 -6.76 10.52
C THR A 99 16.48 -7.12 9.38
N TYR A 100 17.12 -6.11 8.80
CA TYR A 100 17.92 -6.25 7.59
C TYR A 100 19.26 -5.53 7.71
N ASP A 101 20.32 -6.07 7.13
CA ASP A 101 21.59 -5.36 6.95
C ASP A 101 21.53 -4.52 5.67
N TRP A 102 20.85 -3.37 5.78
CA TRP A 102 20.64 -2.47 4.63
C TRP A 102 21.94 -2.06 3.96
N LYS A 103 23.03 -1.86 4.72
CA LYS A 103 24.33 -1.48 4.14
C LYS A 103 24.93 -2.58 3.28
N ALA A 104 24.77 -3.84 3.69
CA ALA A 104 25.22 -4.97 2.89
C ALA A 104 24.40 -5.11 1.61
N ILE A 105 23.07 -4.97 1.71
CA ILE A 105 22.13 -5.04 0.57
C ILE A 105 22.42 -3.92 -0.44
N GLU A 106 22.50 -2.67 0.01
CA GLU A 106 22.77 -1.49 -0.83
C GLU A 106 24.13 -1.63 -1.56
N ARG A 107 25.16 -2.13 -0.85
CA ARG A 107 26.47 -2.41 -1.44
C ARG A 107 26.43 -3.52 -2.48
N GLN A 108 25.68 -4.60 -2.24
CA GLN A 108 25.55 -5.70 -3.19
C GLN A 108 24.82 -5.26 -4.47
N LEU A 109 23.83 -4.39 -4.34
CA LEU A 109 23.08 -3.82 -5.45
C LEU A 109 23.87 -2.74 -6.21
N GLY A 110 24.90 -2.16 -5.59
CA GLY A 110 25.69 -1.08 -6.19
C GLY A 110 24.98 0.27 -6.18
N VAL A 111 24.05 0.48 -5.24
CA VAL A 111 23.35 1.77 -5.03
C VAL A 111 23.88 2.45 -3.77
N PRO A 112 23.88 3.81 -3.70
CA PRO A 112 24.31 4.51 -2.50
C PRO A 112 23.36 4.27 -1.31
N ARG A 113 22.07 4.14 -1.60
CA ARG A 113 21.00 3.89 -0.63
C ARG A 113 19.76 3.36 -1.37
N LEU A 114 18.90 2.61 -0.66
CA LEU A 114 17.54 2.27 -1.11
C LEU A 114 16.49 3.28 -0.60
N PRO A 115 15.33 3.39 -1.28
CA PRO A 115 14.22 4.23 -0.82
C PRO A 115 13.84 3.94 0.64
N ALA A 116 13.62 4.98 1.44
CA ALA A 116 13.32 4.85 2.85
C ALA A 116 11.97 4.14 3.09
N ASP A 117 10.99 4.35 2.21
CA ASP A 117 9.67 3.75 2.33
C ASP A 117 9.71 2.24 2.09
N TYR A 118 10.51 1.76 1.12
CA TYR A 118 10.77 0.33 0.91
C TYR A 118 11.39 -0.32 2.15
N LYS A 119 12.35 0.36 2.80
CA LYS A 119 12.96 -0.13 4.03
C LYS A 119 11.96 -0.21 5.17
N ARG A 120 11.17 0.86 5.38
CA ARG A 120 10.09 0.89 6.39
C ARG A 120 9.03 -0.17 6.12
N LEU A 121 8.70 -0.43 4.86
CA LEU A 121 7.76 -1.45 4.45
C LEU A 121 8.24 -2.84 4.90
N TYR A 122 9.48 -3.22 4.60
CA TYR A 122 10.06 -4.50 5.02
C TYR A 122 10.35 -4.62 6.51
N GLU A 123 10.74 -3.51 7.16
CA GLU A 123 10.84 -3.44 8.62
C GLU A 123 9.49 -3.62 9.31
N THR A 124 8.38 -3.38 8.61
CA THR A 124 7.01 -3.56 9.14
C THR A 124 6.42 -4.92 8.77
N TYR A 125 6.62 -5.38 7.53
CA TYR A 125 6.01 -6.57 6.94
C TYR A 125 7.08 -7.58 6.51
N CYS A 126 7.69 -8.25 7.48
CA CYS A 126 8.53 -9.42 7.23
C CYS A 126 7.65 -10.66 7.01
N TYR A 127 7.54 -11.08 5.75
CA TYR A 127 6.84 -12.31 5.34
C TYR A 127 7.78 -13.24 4.56
N GLY A 128 8.74 -13.87 5.24
CA GLY A 128 9.65 -14.82 4.60
C GLY A 128 10.31 -14.23 3.35
N HIS A 129 10.02 -14.79 2.17
CA HIS A 129 10.66 -14.46 0.90
C HIS A 129 10.02 -13.33 0.07
N TRP A 130 8.84 -12.81 0.41
CA TRP A 130 8.21 -11.71 -0.35
C TRP A 130 7.08 -11.05 0.43
N ILE A 131 6.87 -9.76 0.19
CA ILE A 131 5.60 -9.10 0.56
C ILE A 131 4.62 -9.34 -0.58
N VAL A 132 3.49 -9.97 -0.25
CA VAL A 132 2.42 -10.27 -1.23
C VAL A 132 1.15 -9.56 -0.83
N PHE A 133 0.74 -8.56 -1.62
CA PHE A 133 -0.50 -7.82 -1.44
C PHE A 133 -1.32 -7.87 -2.72
N ASN A 134 -2.48 -8.54 -2.72
CA ASN A 134 -3.42 -8.56 -3.86
C ASN A 134 -2.76 -8.83 -5.23
N GLY A 135 -1.90 -9.84 -5.33
CA GLY A 135 -1.19 -10.16 -6.58
C GLY A 135 0.02 -9.25 -6.88
N PHE A 136 0.38 -8.31 -6.00
CA PHE A 136 1.68 -7.66 -6.02
C PHE A 136 2.70 -8.46 -5.22
N PHE A 137 3.87 -8.67 -5.81
CA PHE A 137 4.99 -9.37 -5.22
C PHE A 137 6.16 -8.38 -5.13
N ILE A 138 6.36 -7.77 -3.98
CA ILE A 138 7.51 -6.89 -3.77
C ILE A 138 8.72 -7.75 -3.45
N GLU A 139 9.83 -7.50 -4.14
CA GLU A 139 11.03 -8.32 -4.05
C GLU A 139 11.71 -8.16 -2.69
N HIS A 140 12.22 -9.27 -2.14
CA HIS A 140 12.81 -9.29 -0.81
C HIS A 140 14.20 -8.64 -0.80
N PRO A 141 14.57 -7.89 0.25
CA PRO A 141 15.83 -7.15 0.27
C PRO A 141 17.07 -8.01 0.03
N ASP A 142 17.10 -9.20 0.61
CA ASP A 142 18.25 -10.13 0.48
C ASP A 142 18.36 -10.75 -0.92
N ASP A 143 17.25 -10.81 -1.67
CA ASP A 143 17.18 -11.42 -3.00
C ASP A 143 17.28 -10.38 -4.12
N LEU A 144 17.04 -9.10 -3.82
CA LEU A 144 16.92 -7.97 -4.74
C LEU A 144 18.05 -7.91 -5.78
N ALA A 145 19.31 -8.03 -5.36
CA ALA A 145 20.45 -7.97 -6.29
C ALA A 145 20.51 -9.16 -7.25
N SER A 146 20.20 -10.37 -6.76
CA SER A 146 20.20 -11.57 -7.59
C SER A 146 19.03 -11.54 -8.59
N ARG A 147 17.88 -11.05 -8.14
CA ARG A 147 16.64 -10.94 -8.92
C ARG A 147 16.74 -9.84 -9.97
N HIS A 148 17.29 -8.68 -9.62
CA HIS A 148 17.61 -7.63 -10.59
C HIS A 148 18.55 -8.15 -11.68
N THR A 149 19.63 -8.82 -11.31
CA THR A 149 20.58 -9.40 -12.29
C THR A 149 19.89 -10.39 -13.23
N SER A 150 19.00 -11.24 -12.69
CA SER A 150 18.25 -12.23 -13.47
C SER A 150 17.28 -11.60 -14.48
N HIS A 151 16.69 -10.43 -14.15
CA HIS A 151 15.78 -9.74 -15.05
C HIS A 151 16.47 -8.71 -15.95
N ALA A 152 17.68 -8.25 -15.62
CA ALA A 152 18.39 -7.20 -16.35
C ALA A 152 18.57 -7.54 -17.84
N GLU A 153 18.89 -8.79 -18.18
CA GLU A 153 19.02 -9.21 -19.58
C GLU A 153 17.70 -9.11 -20.35
N LEU A 154 16.59 -9.50 -19.72
CA LEU A 154 15.27 -9.47 -20.32
C LEU A 154 14.69 -8.05 -20.35
N LEU A 155 15.02 -7.19 -19.37
CA LEU A 155 14.77 -5.74 -19.43
C LEU A 155 15.47 -5.10 -20.63
N LEU A 156 16.75 -5.43 -20.83
CA LEU A 156 17.52 -4.97 -21.98
C LEU A 156 16.97 -5.51 -23.31
N GLU A 157 16.44 -6.74 -23.33
CA GLU A 157 15.78 -7.32 -24.50
C GLU A 157 14.45 -6.61 -24.82
N MET A 158 13.63 -6.34 -23.81
CA MET A 158 12.39 -5.57 -23.95
C MET A 158 12.65 -4.13 -24.43
N ALA A 159 13.79 -3.56 -24.04
CA ALA A 159 14.27 -2.27 -24.55
C ALA A 159 14.76 -2.30 -26.01
N ARG A 160 14.88 -3.48 -26.66
CA ARG A 160 15.28 -3.58 -28.06
C ARG A 160 14.14 -3.14 -28.98
N PRO A 161 14.44 -2.44 -30.09
CA PRO A 161 13.41 -2.07 -31.04
C PRO A 161 12.77 -3.34 -31.61
N LYS A 162 11.45 -3.47 -31.42
CA LYS A 162 10.62 -4.43 -32.14
C LYS A 162 9.88 -3.64 -33.22
N PRO A 163 10.29 -3.77 -34.51
CA PRO A 163 9.69 -3.03 -35.62
C PRO A 163 8.17 -3.24 -35.75
N GLU A 164 7.69 -4.39 -35.25
CA GLU A 164 6.28 -4.77 -35.19
C GLU A 164 5.45 -4.04 -34.13
N TRP A 165 6.07 -3.32 -33.19
CA TRP A 165 5.39 -2.62 -32.08
C TRP A 165 5.29 -1.10 -32.27
N GLY A 166 5.77 -0.55 -33.39
CA GLY A 166 5.60 0.86 -33.73
C GLY A 166 6.26 1.85 -32.75
N LEU A 167 7.20 1.39 -31.91
CA LEU A 167 7.92 2.19 -30.91
C LEU A 167 9.12 2.96 -31.50
N ASP A 168 9.08 3.24 -32.80
CA ASP A 168 10.16 3.94 -33.51
C ASP A 168 10.34 5.35 -32.92
N GLY A 169 11.44 5.56 -32.19
CA GLY A 169 11.88 6.88 -31.73
C GLY A 169 11.80 7.18 -30.24
N LYS A 170 11.26 6.30 -29.39
CA LYS A 170 11.37 6.49 -27.92
C LYS A 170 12.78 6.14 -27.42
N PRO A 171 13.39 6.94 -26.52
CA PRO A 171 14.65 6.59 -25.87
C PRO A 171 14.51 5.24 -25.18
N ARG A 172 15.52 4.38 -25.33
CA ARG A 172 15.52 3.07 -24.66
C ARG A 172 15.62 3.26 -23.14
N PRO A 173 14.89 2.48 -22.33
CA PRO A 173 15.15 2.48 -20.91
C PRO A 173 16.57 1.98 -20.65
N VAL A 174 17.30 2.74 -19.85
CA VAL A 174 18.59 2.33 -19.29
C VAL A 174 18.29 1.36 -18.15
N VAL A 175 19.14 0.37 -17.90
CA VAL A 175 18.98 -0.59 -16.79
C VAL A 175 20.10 -0.33 -15.77
N HIS A 176 19.83 -0.42 -14.47
CA HIS A 176 20.89 -0.27 -13.45
C HIS A 176 21.91 -1.42 -13.60
N PRO A 177 23.25 -1.18 -13.53
CA PRO A 177 23.96 -0.07 -12.88
C PRO A 177 24.27 1.16 -13.74
N GLU A 178 23.83 1.20 -14.99
CA GLU A 178 24.03 2.39 -15.82
C GLU A 178 23.31 3.61 -15.20
N PRO A 179 23.90 4.82 -15.24
CA PRO A 179 23.32 6.01 -14.59
C PRO A 179 21.89 6.31 -15.08
N GLY A 180 20.96 6.49 -14.14
CA GLY A 180 19.54 6.68 -14.43
C GLY A 180 18.83 5.42 -14.93
N GLY A 181 19.39 4.25 -14.64
CA GLY A 181 18.84 2.96 -15.04
C GLY A 181 17.66 2.50 -14.19
N LEU A 182 16.80 1.69 -14.79
CA LEU A 182 15.70 1.03 -14.10
C LEU A 182 16.23 -0.11 -13.22
N LEU A 183 15.74 -0.16 -11.99
CA LEU A 183 16.11 -1.15 -10.98
C LEU A 183 14.89 -1.98 -10.60
N TYR A 184 14.97 -3.30 -10.76
CA TYR A 184 13.87 -4.20 -10.42
C TYR A 184 13.55 -4.18 -8.92
N CYS A 185 12.26 -4.04 -8.57
CA CYS A 185 11.80 -4.03 -7.19
C CYS A 185 10.58 -4.92 -6.91
N GLY A 186 9.96 -5.50 -7.93
CA GLY A 186 8.86 -6.45 -7.75
C GLY A 186 8.15 -6.79 -9.05
N SER A 187 7.04 -7.49 -8.93
CA SER A 187 6.18 -7.84 -10.06
C SER A 187 4.72 -7.94 -9.66
N THR A 188 3.84 -8.02 -10.65
CA THR A 188 2.42 -8.33 -10.47
C THR A 188 2.13 -9.76 -10.90
N GLU A 189 0.98 -10.29 -10.49
CA GLU A 189 0.44 -11.55 -10.98
C GLU A 189 0.11 -11.49 -12.48
N GLY A 190 -0.23 -10.29 -12.98
CA GLY A 190 -0.36 -9.97 -14.40
C GLY A 190 0.95 -10.07 -15.18
N ARG A 191 2.07 -10.33 -14.48
CA ARG A 191 3.44 -10.44 -15.00
C ARG A 191 4.07 -9.11 -15.40
N ASP A 192 3.48 -7.99 -15.00
CA ASP A 192 4.15 -6.69 -15.10
C ASP A 192 5.33 -6.65 -14.13
N TRP A 193 6.38 -5.93 -14.52
CA TRP A 193 7.51 -5.67 -13.64
C TRP A 193 7.40 -4.31 -13.01
N LEU A 194 7.70 -4.25 -11.71
CA LEU A 194 7.84 -3.00 -10.98
C LEU A 194 9.31 -2.62 -10.94
N LEU A 195 9.61 -1.42 -11.42
CA LEU A 195 10.96 -0.91 -11.62
C LEU A 195 11.08 0.46 -10.96
N TRP A 196 12.08 0.66 -10.11
CA TRP A 196 12.46 1.99 -9.67
C TRP A 196 13.20 2.74 -10.77
N ASP A 197 12.78 3.98 -11.03
CA ASP A 197 13.51 4.93 -11.85
C ASP A 197 14.62 5.59 -11.01
N THR A 198 15.87 5.17 -11.21
CA THR A 198 17.02 5.68 -10.45
C THR A 198 17.60 6.99 -11.01
N GLY A 199 16.84 7.70 -11.86
CA GLY A 199 17.25 8.96 -12.47
C GLY A 199 17.53 10.10 -11.48
N ASP A 200 16.83 10.12 -10.34
CA ASP A 200 17.08 11.11 -9.28
C ASP A 200 18.23 10.64 -8.36
N PRO A 201 19.19 11.51 -8.00
CA PRO A 201 20.25 11.16 -7.05
C PRO A 201 19.76 10.87 -5.62
N ASP A 202 18.56 11.31 -5.24
CA ASP A 202 17.93 11.00 -3.97
C ASP A 202 16.99 9.79 -4.12
N PRO A 203 17.31 8.63 -3.49
CA PRO A 203 16.47 7.44 -3.58
C PRO A 203 15.05 7.58 -3.04
N ASP A 204 14.78 8.57 -2.19
CA ASP A 204 13.40 8.83 -1.73
C ASP A 204 12.53 9.52 -2.80
N ARG A 205 13.11 9.88 -3.94
CA ARG A 205 12.42 10.43 -5.11
C ARG A 205 12.29 9.45 -6.26
N TRP A 206 12.79 8.22 -6.10
CA TRP A 206 12.62 7.18 -7.09
C TRP A 206 11.16 6.75 -7.16
N THR A 207 10.58 6.88 -8.36
CA THR A 207 9.20 6.46 -8.62
C THR A 207 9.17 5.03 -9.11
N VAL A 208 8.05 4.34 -8.87
CA VAL A 208 7.79 3.01 -9.44
C VAL A 208 7.21 3.16 -10.84
N ARG A 209 7.77 2.41 -11.79
CA ARG A 209 7.35 2.30 -13.19
C ARG A 209 7.06 0.85 -13.55
N THR A 210 6.24 0.66 -14.57
CA THR A 210 6.04 -0.66 -15.20
C THR A 210 6.88 -0.82 -16.46
N ASP A 211 7.10 -2.06 -16.88
CA ASP A 211 7.80 -2.39 -18.13
C ASP A 211 7.02 -1.99 -19.40
N HIS A 212 5.72 -1.67 -19.28
CA HIS A 212 4.91 -1.12 -20.35
C HIS A 212 5.10 0.39 -20.58
N GLY A 213 5.93 1.06 -19.77
CA GLY A 213 6.45 2.40 -20.06
C GLY A 213 5.47 3.54 -19.84
N GLU A 214 4.27 3.26 -19.32
CA GLU A 214 3.41 4.29 -18.75
C GLU A 214 4.01 4.69 -17.39
N GLU A 215 4.32 5.97 -17.22
CA GLU A 215 4.32 6.52 -15.86
C GLU A 215 2.93 6.21 -15.34
N ALA A 216 2.81 5.36 -14.31
CA ALA A 216 1.55 5.24 -13.61
C ALA A 216 1.11 6.67 -13.29
N GLU A 217 -0.03 7.13 -13.80
CA GLU A 217 -0.57 8.44 -13.42
C GLU A 217 -0.82 8.35 -11.90
N GLY A 218 0.12 8.87 -11.09
CA GLY A 218 0.24 8.56 -9.66
C GLY A 218 1.59 7.97 -9.22
N GLY A 219 2.62 8.00 -10.07
CA GLY A 219 3.99 7.52 -9.82
C GLY A 219 4.60 8.16 -8.58
N GLY A 220 4.47 7.44 -7.47
CA GLY A 220 5.05 7.78 -6.19
C GLY A 220 6.03 6.70 -5.74
N THR A 221 6.33 6.75 -4.46
CA THR A 221 7.10 5.74 -3.75
C THR A 221 6.38 4.37 -3.78
N ILE A 222 7.07 3.28 -3.42
CA ILE A 222 6.48 1.93 -3.54
C ILE A 222 5.26 1.75 -2.62
N THR A 223 5.27 2.40 -1.47
CA THR A 223 4.14 2.38 -0.53
C THR A 223 2.94 3.16 -1.05
N GLU A 224 3.15 4.33 -1.67
CA GLU A 224 2.08 5.10 -2.32
C GLU A 224 1.46 4.32 -3.48
N PHE A 225 2.30 3.69 -4.30
CA PHE A 225 1.88 2.84 -5.40
C PHE A 225 0.98 1.70 -4.92
N LEU A 226 1.39 0.97 -3.87
CA LEU A 226 0.59 -0.10 -3.28
C LEU A 226 -0.73 0.40 -2.70
N VAL A 227 -0.75 1.56 -2.02
CA VAL A 227 -1.99 2.17 -1.52
C VAL A 227 -2.94 2.48 -2.67
N ALA A 228 -2.42 3.09 -3.75
CA ALA A 228 -3.21 3.46 -4.91
C ALA A 228 -3.86 2.23 -5.56
N GLU A 229 -3.08 1.17 -5.80
CA GLU A 229 -3.58 -0.09 -6.36
C GLU A 229 -4.61 -0.77 -5.46
N LEU A 230 -4.31 -0.92 -4.17
CA LEU A 230 -5.21 -1.59 -3.22
C LEU A 230 -6.50 -0.82 -2.93
N THR A 231 -6.57 0.45 -3.34
CA THR A 231 -7.77 1.29 -3.20
C THR A 231 -8.46 1.56 -4.54
N GLY A 232 -7.95 1.00 -5.64
CA GLY A 232 -8.55 1.11 -6.97
C GLY A 232 -8.38 2.49 -7.63
N VAL A 233 -7.39 3.28 -7.21
CA VAL A 233 -7.01 4.56 -7.84
C VAL A 233 -5.70 4.47 -8.64
N GLY A 234 -5.01 3.33 -8.55
CA GLY A 234 -3.81 3.04 -9.33
C GLY A 234 -4.11 2.62 -10.79
N PRO A 235 -3.06 2.38 -11.60
CA PRO A 235 -3.17 1.89 -12.97
C PRO A 235 -3.95 0.59 -13.18
N GLY A 236 -4.23 -0.19 -12.12
CA GLY A 236 -5.06 -1.40 -12.21
C GLY A 236 -4.29 -2.59 -12.78
N LEU A 237 -3.06 -2.81 -12.31
CA LEU A 237 -2.15 -3.83 -12.83
C LEU A 237 -2.47 -5.26 -12.35
N THR A 238 -3.37 -5.39 -11.38
CA THR A 238 -3.81 -6.71 -10.95
C THR A 238 -4.82 -7.25 -11.96
N ALA A 239 -4.50 -8.38 -12.57
CA ALA A 239 -5.39 -9.04 -13.51
C ALA A 239 -6.74 -9.35 -12.83
N SER A 240 -7.81 -8.72 -13.29
CA SER A 240 -9.19 -9.07 -12.95
C SER A 240 -9.60 -10.47 -13.47
N GLU A 241 -8.66 -11.22 -14.07
CA GLU A 241 -8.86 -12.61 -14.50
C GLU A 241 -8.87 -13.59 -13.32
N LEU A 242 -8.34 -13.19 -12.16
CA LEU A 242 -8.74 -13.77 -10.87
C LEU A 242 -9.96 -13.03 -10.30
N GLY A 243 -10.96 -12.76 -11.14
CA GLY A 243 -12.26 -12.23 -10.73
C GLY A 243 -12.37 -10.70 -10.82
N ASP A 244 -13.49 -10.26 -11.41
CA ASP A 244 -13.97 -8.88 -11.32
C ASP A 244 -14.16 -8.53 -9.83
N PRO A 245 -13.60 -7.42 -9.31
CA PRO A 245 -13.80 -6.96 -7.93
C PRO A 245 -15.28 -6.79 -7.54
N LYS A 246 -16.18 -6.63 -8.52
CA LYS A 246 -17.64 -6.62 -8.33
C LYS A 246 -18.24 -8.02 -8.14
N THR A 247 -17.51 -9.07 -8.52
CA THR A 247 -17.93 -10.48 -8.47
C THR A 247 -17.22 -11.29 -7.40
N TRP A 248 -16.05 -10.85 -6.92
CA TRP A 248 -15.32 -11.50 -5.83
C TRP A 248 -15.45 -10.69 -4.55
N ALA A 249 -16.36 -11.16 -3.70
CA ALA A 249 -16.28 -10.85 -2.29
C ALA A 249 -15.19 -11.72 -1.65
N TRP A 250 -14.08 -11.09 -1.28
CA TRP A 250 -13.56 -11.07 0.10
C TRP A 250 -13.54 -12.38 0.92
N PRO A 251 -12.41 -12.78 1.54
CA PRO A 251 -11.43 -11.88 2.16
C PRO A 251 -9.96 -12.15 1.74
N PHE A 252 -9.21 -11.10 1.40
CA PHE A 252 -7.78 -11.24 1.07
C PHE A 252 -6.87 -11.49 2.30
N TRP A 253 -7.42 -11.39 3.50
CA TRP A 253 -6.72 -11.82 4.71
C TRP A 253 -7.68 -12.66 5.54
N GLY A 254 -7.22 -13.85 5.94
CA GLY A 254 -7.88 -14.60 7.00
C GLY A 254 -8.11 -13.71 8.23
N PRO A 255 -9.01 -14.09 9.15
CA PRO A 255 -9.37 -13.27 10.30
C PRO A 255 -8.11 -12.72 10.96
N ARG A 256 -8.01 -11.39 11.08
CA ARG A 256 -6.97 -10.74 11.87
C ARG A 256 -6.82 -11.54 13.16
N LEU A 257 -5.60 -11.95 13.52
CA LEU A 257 -5.36 -12.41 14.88
C LEU A 257 -5.82 -11.26 15.79
N PRO A 258 -6.74 -11.51 16.75
CA PRO A 258 -7.24 -10.47 17.62
C PRO A 258 -6.06 -9.74 18.25
N ARG A 259 -6.02 -8.41 18.13
CA ARG A 259 -5.07 -7.61 18.91
C ARG A 259 -5.31 -7.98 20.38
N SER A 260 -4.28 -8.53 21.01
CA SER A 260 -4.35 -8.90 22.42
C SER A 260 -4.45 -7.60 23.22
N TYR A 261 -5.67 -7.14 23.49
CA TYR A 261 -5.85 -6.02 24.41
C TYR A 261 -5.31 -6.43 25.78
N PRO A 262 -4.37 -5.68 26.39
CA PRO A 262 -3.97 -5.95 27.76
C PRO A 262 -5.22 -5.86 28.63
N ARG A 263 -5.61 -6.98 29.24
CA ARG A 263 -6.70 -7.03 30.22
C ARG A 263 -6.43 -5.95 31.26
N ARG A 264 -7.29 -4.92 31.32
CA ARG A 264 -7.32 -3.98 32.43
C ARG A 264 -7.40 -4.81 33.71
N ARG A 265 -6.34 -4.81 34.52
CA ARG A 265 -6.38 -5.39 35.86
C ARG A 265 -7.47 -4.64 36.62
N ARG A 266 -8.54 -5.33 37.01
CA ARG A 266 -9.46 -4.81 38.02
C ARG A 266 -8.63 -4.62 39.29
N ALA A 267 -8.66 -3.41 39.84
CA ALA A 267 -8.13 -3.16 41.18
C ALA A 267 -8.89 -4.04 42.19
N PRO A 268 -8.21 -4.67 43.15
CA PRO A 268 -8.87 -5.45 44.18
C PRO A 268 -9.72 -4.53 45.06
N SER A 269 -10.91 -5.03 45.38
CA SER A 269 -11.92 -4.41 46.26
C SER A 269 -11.49 -4.43 47.72
#